data_AF-A0A954W7A1-F1
#
_entry.id   AF-A0A954W7A1-F1
#
_cell.length_a   1.000
_cell.length_b   1.000
_cell.length_c   1.000
_cell.angle_alpha   90.00
_cell.angle_beta   90.00
_cell.angle_gamma   90.00
#
_symmetry.space_group_name_H-M   'P 1'
#
loop_
_entity.id
_entity.type
_entity.pdbx_description
1 polymer ?
#
loop_
_entity_poly.entity_id
_entity_poly.type
_entity_poly.pdbx_seq_one_letter_code
_entity_poly.pdbx_strand_id
1 'polypeptide(L)'
;MDWRPTASLDVLRRRADLLRRLRQFFDARGFWEAETPCLSHDTVVDRHLDPIEVQASLIGCVASSRVQHRDAPLWLQTSPEFGMKRLLAAGAEAIYQVAKSFRADETGRLHNPEFTMVE
;
A
#
# COMPACT_ATOMS: atom_id res chain seq x y z
N MET A 1 27.22 -6.38 10.88
CA MET A 1 25.87 -5.89 10.53
C MET A 1 25.39 -5.04 11.67
N ASP A 2 25.06 -3.78 11.40
CA ASP A 2 24.32 -2.96 12.36
C ASP A 2 22.86 -3.39 12.30
N TRP A 3 22.38 -4.02 13.37
CA TRP A 3 21.01 -4.53 13.47
C TRP A 3 20.02 -3.46 13.96
N ARG A 4 20.52 -2.29 14.35
CA ARG A 4 19.71 -1.23 14.94
C ARG A 4 18.84 -0.56 13.87
N PRO A 5 17.63 -0.10 14.24
CA PRO A 5 16.81 0.69 13.34
C PRO A 5 17.49 2.03 13.01
N THR A 6 17.23 2.55 11.82
CA THR A 6 17.72 3.87 11.39
C THR A 6 17.05 5.03 12.15
N ALA A 7 15.83 4.82 12.66
CA ALA A 7 15.10 5.77 13.49
C ALA A 7 15.24 5.46 14.98
N SER A 8 15.32 6.49 15.84
CA SER A 8 15.33 6.31 17.28
C SER A 8 13.96 5.86 17.81
N LEU A 9 13.95 5.18 18.97
CA LEU A 9 12.71 4.72 19.61
C LEU A 9 11.74 5.87 19.91
N ASP A 10 12.24 7.07 20.23
CA ASP A 10 11.39 8.24 20.48
C ASP A 10 10.71 8.76 19.21
N VAL A 11 11.39 8.70 18.07
CA VAL A 11 10.78 9.01 16.76
C VAL A 11 9.68 8.00 16.43
N LEU A 12 9.92 6.71 16.69
CA LEU A 12 8.93 5.65 16.46
C LEU A 12 7.68 5.82 17.36
N ARG A 13 7.87 6.20 18.64
CA ARG A 13 6.76 6.51 19.56
C ARG A 13 5.94 7.70 19.07
N ARG A 14 6.59 8.78 18.62
CA ARG A 14 5.91 9.96 18.04
C ARG A 14 5.14 9.60 16.78
N ARG A 15 5.71 8.75 15.91
CA ARG A 15 5.01 8.24 14.73
C ARG A 15 3.74 7.47 15.11
N ALA A 16 3.81 6.58 16.11
CA ALA A 16 2.64 5.84 16.58
C ALA A 16 1.54 6.77 17.13
N ASP A 17 1.92 7.83 17.86
CA ASP A 17 0.99 8.86 18.33
C ASP A 17 0.32 9.63 17.17
N LEU A 18 1.11 10.04 16.17
CA LEU A 18 0.60 10.71 14.98
C LEU A 18 -0.42 9.84 14.23
N LEU A 19 -0.14 8.55 14.04
CA LEU A 19 -1.08 7.63 13.39
C LEU A 19 -2.36 7.45 14.21
N ARG A 20 -2.29 7.44 15.54
CA ARG A 20 -3.49 7.37 16.40
C ARG A 20 -4.37 8.61 16.23
N ARG A 21 -3.75 9.80 16.22
CA ARG A 21 -4.45 11.09 16.04
C ARG A 21 -5.05 11.22 14.64
N LEU A 22 -4.36 10.71 13.63
CA LEU A 22 -4.86 10.63 12.25
C LEU A 22 -6.14 9.78 12.19
N ARG A 23 -6.13 8.57 12.78
CA ARG A 23 -7.31 7.72 12.83
C ARG A 23 -8.49 8.40 13.53
N GLN A 24 -8.24 8.98 14.71
CA GLN A 24 -9.24 9.74 15.45
C GLN A 24 -9.83 10.91 14.64
N PHE A 25 -9.03 11.57 13.79
CA PHE A 25 -9.50 12.64 12.93
C PHE A 25 -10.54 12.17 11.90
N PHE A 26 -10.33 11.00 11.30
CA PHE A 26 -11.25 10.39 10.34
C PHE A 26 -12.47 9.79 11.03
N ASP A 27 -12.28 9.09 12.15
CA ASP A 27 -13.36 8.52 12.95
C ASP A 27 -14.36 9.60 13.37
N ALA A 28 -13.84 10.76 13.83
CA ALA A 28 -14.66 11.91 14.22
C ALA A 28 -15.47 12.54 13.07
N ARG A 29 -15.16 12.18 11.82
CA ARG A 29 -15.84 12.63 10.60
C ARG A 29 -16.70 11.55 9.95
N GLY A 30 -16.82 10.38 10.59
CA GLY A 30 -17.61 9.27 10.08
C GLY A 30 -16.93 8.48 8.95
N PHE A 31 -15.63 8.67 8.75
CA PHE A 31 -14.85 7.81 7.86
C PHE A 31 -14.47 6.53 8.58
N TRP A 32 -14.51 5.39 7.90
CA TRP A 32 -14.00 4.12 8.43
C TRP A 32 -12.73 3.67 7.69
N GLU A 33 -11.82 3.02 8.42
CA GLU A 33 -10.53 2.56 7.87
C GLU A 33 -10.75 1.29 7.04
N ALA A 34 -10.38 1.34 5.76
CA ALA A 34 -10.40 0.20 4.85
C ALA A 34 -9.00 -0.39 4.69
N GLU A 35 -8.93 -1.64 4.21
CA GLU A 35 -7.67 -2.27 3.79
C GLU A 35 -7.87 -2.95 2.43
N THR A 36 -7.09 -2.49 1.44
CA THR A 36 -7.03 -3.07 0.10
C THR A 36 -5.75 -3.90 -0.10
N PRO A 37 -5.75 -4.89 -1.01
CA PRO A 37 -4.58 -5.72 -1.27
C PRO A 37 -3.34 -4.92 -1.70
N CYS A 38 -2.18 -5.26 -1.14
CA CYS A 38 -0.89 -4.70 -1.58
C CYS A 38 -0.37 -5.29 -2.90
N LEU A 39 -0.85 -6.48 -3.27
CA LEU A 39 -0.49 -7.18 -4.51
C LEU A 39 -1.70 -7.23 -5.44
N SER A 40 -1.48 -6.92 -6.71
CA SER A 40 -2.52 -6.90 -7.73
C SER A 40 -2.00 -7.53 -9.03
N HIS A 41 -2.92 -8.10 -9.81
CA HIS A 41 -2.63 -8.56 -11.18
C HIS A 41 -2.44 -7.39 -12.15
N ASP A 42 -3.04 -6.25 -11.84
CA ASP A 42 -2.93 -5.01 -12.60
C ASP A 42 -2.20 -3.93 -11.80
N THR A 43 -1.60 -2.98 -12.51
CA THR A 43 -0.89 -1.84 -11.93
C THR A 43 -1.38 -0.53 -12.54
N VAL A 44 -0.95 0.59 -11.97
CA VAL A 44 -1.23 1.92 -12.52
C VAL A 44 -0.50 2.11 -13.86
N VAL A 45 -1.15 2.79 -14.81
CA VAL A 45 -0.53 3.23 -16.06
C VAL A 45 -0.20 4.72 -15.93
N ASP A 46 0.81 5.03 -15.12
CA ASP A 46 1.34 6.39 -14.96
C ASP A 46 2.76 6.44 -15.53
N ARG A 47 3.04 7.42 -16.39
CA ARG A 47 4.33 7.57 -17.08
C ARG A 47 5.51 7.87 -16.16
N HIS A 48 5.26 8.25 -14.91
CA HIS A 48 6.25 8.66 -13.94
C HIS A 48 6.33 7.72 -12.73
N LEU A 49 5.54 6.65 -12.71
CA LEU A 49 5.56 5.67 -11.63
C LEU A 49 6.02 4.34 -12.18
N ASP A 50 7.13 3.85 -11.62
CA ASP A 50 7.67 2.54 -11.90
C ASP A 50 7.19 1.56 -10.83
N PRO A 51 6.23 0.66 -11.12
CA PRO A 51 5.73 -0.31 -10.15
C PRO A 51 6.74 -1.44 -9.92
N ILE A 52 6.77 -1.96 -8.70
CA ILE A 52 7.64 -3.11 -8.36
C ILE A 52 6.92 -4.41 -8.73
N GLU A 53 7.55 -5.19 -9.61
CA GLU A 53 7.09 -6.51 -10.04
C GLU A 53 7.43 -7.60 -9.02
N VAL A 54 6.49 -8.53 -8.79
CA VAL A 54 6.66 -9.74 -7.98
C VAL A 54 6.26 -10.96 -8.82
N GLN A 55 7.20 -11.87 -9.01
CA GLN A 55 6.92 -13.12 -9.72
C GLN A 55 5.93 -13.98 -8.93
N ALA A 56 4.80 -14.34 -9.53
CA ALA A 56 3.73 -15.11 -8.87
C ALA A 56 4.21 -16.47 -8.32
N SER A 57 5.19 -17.09 -9.00
CA SER A 57 5.81 -18.35 -8.58
C SER A 57 6.53 -18.26 -7.24
N LEU A 58 7.11 -17.10 -6.89
CA LEU A 58 7.87 -16.90 -5.65
C LEU A 58 6.98 -16.86 -4.40
N ILE A 59 5.72 -16.50 -4.54
CA ILE A 59 4.78 -16.34 -3.42
C ILE A 59 3.73 -17.46 -3.36
N GLY A 60 3.92 -18.52 -4.14
CA GLY A 60 3.02 -19.68 -4.14
C GLY A 60 1.60 -19.35 -4.62
N CYS A 61 1.41 -18.23 -5.33
CA CYS A 61 0.16 -17.88 -6.00
C CYS A 61 0.00 -18.74 -7.25
N VAL A 62 -0.21 -20.04 -7.05
CA VAL A 62 -0.62 -20.95 -8.11
C VAL A 62 -2.12 -20.77 -8.29
N ALA A 63 -2.52 -20.16 -9.40
CA ALA A 63 -3.89 -19.78 -9.72
C ALA A 63 -4.95 -20.76 -9.19
N SER A 64 -5.92 -20.23 -8.43
CA SER A 64 -7.24 -20.87 -8.36
C SER A 64 -7.80 -20.94 -9.79
N SER A 65 -8.64 -21.94 -10.09
CA SER A 65 -9.17 -22.28 -11.42
C SER A 65 -9.83 -21.15 -12.23
N ARG A 66 -9.91 -19.93 -11.68
CA ARG A 66 -10.44 -18.71 -12.31
C ARG A 66 -9.39 -17.81 -12.97
N VAL A 67 -8.10 -18.02 -12.73
CA VAL A 67 -7.02 -17.18 -13.32
C VAL A 67 -6.27 -17.99 -14.38
N GLN A 68 -6.47 -17.63 -15.65
CA GLN A 68 -5.94 -18.36 -16.81
C GLN A 68 -4.42 -18.17 -17.02
N HIS A 69 -3.76 -17.32 -16.24
CA HIS A 69 -2.34 -17.01 -16.39
C HIS A 69 -1.55 -17.42 -15.15
N ARG A 70 -1.09 -18.67 -15.13
CA ARG A 70 -0.29 -19.25 -14.03
C ARG A 70 1.03 -18.52 -13.77
N ASP A 71 1.56 -17.82 -14.77
CA ASP A 71 2.88 -17.19 -14.73
C ASP A 71 2.83 -15.66 -14.92
N ALA A 72 1.64 -15.05 -14.88
CA ALA A 72 1.55 -13.59 -14.97
C ALA A 72 2.19 -12.93 -13.72
N PRO A 73 2.97 -11.86 -13.90
CA PRO A 73 3.52 -11.13 -12.77
C PRO A 73 2.42 -10.50 -11.91
N LEU A 74 2.71 -10.31 -10.64
CA LEU A 74 1.95 -9.48 -9.73
C LEU A 74 2.70 -8.17 -9.49
N TRP A 75 1.98 -7.14 -9.10
CA TRP A 75 2.52 -5.81 -8.90
C TRP A 75 2.23 -5.34 -7.48
N LEU A 76 3.22 -4.75 -6.83
CA LEU A 76 3.01 -4.04 -5.58
C LEU A 76 2.34 -2.70 -5.87
N GLN A 77 1.33 -2.35 -5.08
CA GLN A 77 0.53 -1.14 -5.29
C GLN A 77 1.37 0.13 -5.10
N THR A 78 1.34 1.02 -6.10
CA THR A 78 1.96 2.37 -6.02
C THR A 78 1.10 3.36 -5.23
N SER A 79 -0.20 3.05 -5.09
CA SER A 79 -1.22 3.68 -4.22
C SER A 79 -2.41 2.69 -4.06
N PRO A 80 -3.19 2.76 -2.96
CA PRO A 80 -4.41 1.98 -2.79
C PRO A 80 -5.61 2.42 -3.66
N GLU A 81 -5.48 3.48 -4.46
CA GLU A 81 -6.57 4.16 -5.19
C GLU A 81 -7.50 3.21 -5.93
N PHE A 82 -6.97 2.29 -6.74
CA PHE A 82 -7.80 1.37 -7.52
C PHE A 82 -8.60 0.41 -6.64
N GLY A 83 -8.00 -0.07 -5.54
CA GLY A 83 -8.69 -0.87 -4.56
C GLY A 83 -9.81 -0.08 -3.88
N MET A 84 -9.53 1.16 -3.46
CA MET A 84 -10.49 2.02 -2.79
C MET A 84 -11.63 2.45 -3.72
N LYS A 85 -11.35 2.79 -4.99
CA LYS A 85 -12.37 3.09 -5.99
C LYS A 85 -13.33 1.91 -6.23
N ARG A 86 -12.83 0.67 -6.16
CA ARG A 86 -13.70 -0.52 -6.24
C ARG A 86 -14.60 -0.65 -5.01
N LEU A 87 -14.12 -0.30 -3.82
CA LEU A 87 -14.96 -0.22 -2.61
C LEU A 87 -16.04 0.86 -2.76
N LEU A 88 -15.67 2.04 -3.27
CA LEU A 88 -16.64 3.11 -3.55
C LEU A 88 -17.70 2.65 -4.56
N ALA A 89 -17.30 1.98 -5.63
CA ALA A 89 -18.22 1.39 -6.61
C ALA A 89 -19.12 0.30 -6.01
N ALA A 90 -18.67 -0.38 -4.94
CA ALA A 90 -19.45 -1.36 -4.19
C ALA A 90 -20.36 -0.73 -3.11
N GLY A 91 -20.39 0.60 -2.99
CA GLY A 91 -21.24 1.33 -2.05
C GLY A 91 -20.56 1.79 -0.77
N ALA A 92 -19.22 1.71 -0.67
CA ALA A 92 -18.52 2.42 0.38
C ALA A 92 -18.65 3.94 0.15
N GLU A 93 -18.88 4.71 1.21
CA GLU A 93 -19.08 6.16 1.12
C GLU A 93 -17.84 6.91 1.64
N ALA A 94 -17.68 7.01 2.95
CA ALA A 94 -16.57 7.69 3.61
C ALA A 94 -15.53 6.67 4.11
N ILE A 95 -14.49 6.43 3.32
CA ILE A 95 -13.38 5.53 3.65
C ILE A 95 -12.05 6.24 3.61
N TYR A 96 -11.11 5.76 4.42
CA TYR A 96 -9.69 6.12 4.33
C TYR A 96 -8.84 4.87 4.53
N GLN A 97 -7.57 4.91 4.16
CA GLN A 97 -6.64 3.82 4.39
C GLN A 97 -5.24 4.35 4.73
N VAL A 98 -4.63 3.79 5.78
CA VAL A 98 -3.20 3.97 6.06
C VAL A 98 -2.43 2.81 5.44
N ALA A 99 -2.04 2.96 4.17
CA ALA A 99 -1.43 1.90 3.38
C ALA A 99 0.10 1.98 3.34
N LYS A 100 0.73 0.83 3.06
CA LYS A 100 2.06 0.80 2.47
C LYS A 100 1.94 0.88 0.95
N SER A 101 2.75 1.75 0.36
CA SER A 101 2.83 1.93 -1.09
C SER A 101 4.28 1.78 -1.55
N PHE A 102 4.42 1.30 -2.78
CA PHE A 102 5.68 0.80 -3.31
C PHE A 102 5.97 1.42 -4.67
N ARG A 103 7.14 2.04 -4.83
CA ARG A 103 7.56 2.69 -6.07
C ARG A 103 9.04 2.39 -6.30
N ALA A 104 9.36 1.80 -7.45
CA ALA A 104 10.73 1.56 -7.85
C ALA A 104 11.45 2.89 -8.07
N ASP A 105 12.79 2.87 -7.95
CA ASP A 105 13.70 3.99 -8.24
C ASP A 105 13.46 5.31 -7.46
N GLU A 106 12.52 5.33 -6.52
CA GLU A 106 12.30 6.42 -5.58
C GLU A 106 13.18 6.27 -4.32
N THR A 107 14.48 6.55 -4.46
CA THR A 107 15.44 6.54 -3.32
C THR A 107 16.12 7.90 -3.16
N GLY A 108 16.01 8.49 -1.97
CA GLY A 108 16.69 9.75 -1.66
C GLY A 108 16.37 10.27 -0.27
N ARG A 109 16.76 11.51 0.03
CA ARG A 109 16.53 12.12 1.35
C ARG A 109 15.04 12.16 1.77
N LEU A 110 14.14 12.23 0.79
CA LEU A 110 12.69 12.34 0.99
C LEU A 110 11.92 11.18 0.35
N HIS A 111 12.61 10.19 -0.22
CA HIS A 111 12.00 9.09 -0.96
C HIS A 111 12.56 7.76 -0.47
N ASN A 112 11.68 6.81 -0.23
CA ASN A 112 12.04 5.43 0.09
C ASN A 112 11.13 4.52 -0.75
N PRO A 113 11.64 3.44 -1.37
CA PRO A 113 10.85 2.60 -2.27
C PRO A 113 9.59 2.01 -1.64
N GLU A 114 9.56 1.87 -0.31
CA GLU A 114 8.34 1.63 0.45
C GLU A 114 8.05 2.78 1.42
N PHE A 115 6.84 3.32 1.40
CA PHE A 115 6.45 4.41 2.30
C PHE A 115 5.01 4.23 2.77
N THR A 116 4.61 5.02 3.76
CA THR A 116 3.23 5.03 4.25
C THR A 116 2.48 6.16 3.59
N MET A 117 1.34 5.83 3.02
CA MET A 117 0.39 6.77 2.43
C MET A 117 -0.90 6.74 3.25
N VAL A 118 -1.53 7.91 3.35
CA VAL A 118 -2.90 8.03 3.83
C VAL A 118 -3.71 8.52 2.65
N GLU A 119 -4.69 7.72 2.26
CA GLU A 119 -5.60 8.01 1.16
C GLU A 119 -7.04 7.95 1.64
#